data_AF-A0A191WDR7-F1
#
_entry.id   AF-A0A191WDR7-F1
#
_cell.length_a   1.000
_cell.length_b   1.000
_cell.length_c   1.000
_cell.angle_alpha   90.00
_cell.angle_beta   90.00
_cell.angle_gamma   90.00
#
_symmetry.space_group_name_H-M   'P 1'
#
loop_
_entity.id
_entity.type
_entity.pdbx_description
1 polymer ?
#
loop_
_entity_poly.entity_id
_entity_poly.type
_entity_poly.pdbx_seq_one_letter_code
_entity_poly.pdbx_strand_id
1 'polypeptide(L)'
;MQAETDSRGGWLAVGVIWAIAIVGSVVVISLAYGGTTAWLGDTDVLGVYDALGVVLATSVVGALVAQLATRRPAGYVVRASASVGGAVVVVALAALAVAPTLAA
;
A
#
# COMPACT_ATOMS: atom_id res chain seq x y z
N MET A 1 -27.57 9.27 14.77
CA MET A 1 -26.15 9.38 15.19
C MET A 1 -25.36 8.11 14.89
N GLN A 2 -25.85 6.89 15.21
CA GLN A 2 -25.13 5.63 14.95
C GLN A 2 -24.72 5.37 13.48
N ALA A 3 -25.58 5.67 12.51
CA ALA A 3 -25.29 5.46 11.08
C ALA A 3 -24.15 6.35 10.54
N GLU A 4 -23.93 7.51 11.16
CA GLU A 4 -22.92 8.49 10.73
C GLU A 4 -21.53 8.14 11.29
N THR A 5 -21.48 7.63 12.52
CA THR A 5 -20.26 7.03 13.11
C THR A 5 -19.86 5.74 12.40
N ASP A 6 -20.82 4.93 11.96
CA ASP A 6 -20.58 3.67 11.24
C ASP A 6 -19.99 3.90 9.83
N SER A 7 -20.45 4.94 9.12
CA SER A 7 -19.87 5.33 7.83
C SER A 7 -18.44 5.86 8.00
N ARG A 8 -18.17 6.64 9.06
CA ARG A 8 -16.82 7.13 9.38
C ARG A 8 -15.84 6.00 9.66
N GLY A 9 -16.24 4.97 10.39
CA GLY A 9 -15.37 3.82 10.70
C GLY A 9 -14.88 3.06 9.46
N GLY A 10 -15.77 2.83 8.49
CA GLY A 10 -15.41 2.17 7.23
C GLY A 10 -14.48 3.02 6.34
N TRP A 11 -14.67 4.34 6.33
CA TRP A 11 -13.79 5.26 5.59
C TRP A 11 -12.45 5.50 6.28
N LEU A 12 -12.39 5.44 7.61
CA LEU A 12 -11.13 5.47 8.36
C LEU A 12 -10.23 4.29 7.98
N ALA A 13 -10.80 3.09 7.78
CA ALA A 13 -10.04 1.93 7.32
C ALA A 13 -9.35 2.19 5.97
N VAL A 14 -10.04 2.84 5.02
CA VAL A 14 -9.46 3.23 3.72
C VAL A 14 -8.23 4.13 3.92
N GLY A 15 -8.37 5.17 4.75
CA GLY A 15 -7.28 6.09 5.06
C GLY A 15 -6.08 5.42 5.72
N VAL A 16 -6.33 4.45 6.60
CA VAL A 16 -5.26 3.65 7.25
C VAL A 16 -4.50 2.83 6.21
N ILE A 17 -5.18 2.18 5.25
CA ILE A 17 -4.49 1.43 4.19
C ILE A 17 -3.63 2.34 3.32
N TRP A 18 -4.11 3.54 3.01
CA TRP A 18 -3.32 4.52 2.26
C TRP A 18 -2.08 4.96 3.05
N ALA A 19 -2.23 5.20 4.35
CA ALA A 19 -1.10 5.55 5.22
C ALA A 19 -0.05 4.41 5.25
N ILE A 20 -0.47 3.16 5.35
CA ILE A 20 0.43 1.99 5.30
C ILE A 20 1.17 1.94 3.96
N ALA A 21 0.46 2.10 2.84
CA ALA A 21 1.07 2.12 1.51
C ALA A 21 2.10 3.26 1.38
N ILE A 22 1.78 4.46 1.86
CA ILE A 22 2.68 5.62 1.82
C ILE A 22 3.94 5.35 2.65
N VAL A 23 3.77 4.91 3.90
CA VAL A 23 4.91 4.65 4.80
C VAL A 23 5.79 3.55 4.22
N GLY A 24 5.21 2.44 3.77
CA GLY A 24 5.96 1.35 3.15
C GLY A 24 6.75 1.81 1.93
N SER A 25 6.11 2.55 1.02
CA SER A 25 6.75 3.09 -0.18
C SER A 25 7.88 4.08 0.15
N VAL A 26 7.67 4.98 1.11
CA VAL A 26 8.71 5.95 1.54
C VAL A 26 9.94 5.24 2.09
N VAL A 27 9.74 4.17 2.88
CA VAL A 27 10.84 3.36 3.40
C VAL A 27 11.62 2.71 2.24
N VAL A 28 10.93 2.07 1.29
CA VAL A 28 11.58 1.44 0.13
C VAL A 28 12.36 2.46 -0.70
N ILE A 29 11.77 3.62 -1.02
CA ILE A 29 12.44 4.70 -1.75
C ILE A 29 13.70 5.16 -1.00
N SER A 30 13.59 5.40 0.30
CA SER A 30 14.69 5.89 1.12
C SER A 30 15.86 4.90 1.16
N LEU A 31 15.57 3.60 1.28
CA LEU A 31 16.60 2.56 1.26
C LEU A 31 17.23 2.41 -0.14
N ALA A 32 16.45 2.52 -1.21
CA ALA A 32 16.95 2.47 -2.58
C ALA A 32 17.93 3.60 -2.86
N TYR A 33 17.57 4.85 -2.52
CA TYR A 33 18.48 5.99 -2.62
C TYR A 33 19.64 5.95 -1.62
N GLY A 34 19.50 5.20 -0.53
CA GLY A 34 20.58 4.90 0.41
C GLY A 34 21.59 3.85 -0.08
N GLY A 35 21.38 3.27 -1.27
CA GLY A 35 22.28 2.27 -1.86
C GLY A 35 21.97 0.83 -1.46
N THR A 36 20.76 0.55 -0.95
CA THR A 36 20.33 -0.83 -0.67
C THR A 36 20.08 -1.57 -1.98
N THR A 37 20.88 -2.60 -2.25
CA THR A 37 20.80 -3.41 -3.48
C THR A 37 20.26 -4.82 -3.26
N ALA A 38 20.27 -5.32 -2.02
CA ALA A 38 19.73 -6.63 -1.68
C ALA A 38 18.32 -6.51 -1.11
N TRP A 39 17.34 -7.10 -1.80
CA TRP A 39 15.93 -7.04 -1.48
C TRP A 39 15.35 -8.45 -1.42
N LEU A 40 14.93 -8.89 -0.23
CA LEU A 40 14.29 -10.22 -0.04
C LEU A 40 15.14 -11.41 -0.53
N GLY A 41 16.46 -11.28 -0.52
CA GLY A 41 17.39 -12.29 -1.02
C GLY A 41 17.68 -12.20 -2.52
N ASP A 42 17.02 -11.29 -3.23
CA ASP A 42 17.38 -10.90 -4.59
C ASP A 42 18.40 -9.76 -4.57
N THR A 43 19.45 -9.86 -5.38
CA THR A 43 20.47 -8.83 -5.56
C THR A 43 20.44 -8.23 -6.96
N ASP A 44 19.49 -8.63 -7.79
CA ASP A 44 19.27 -8.01 -9.09
C ASP A 44 18.80 -6.56 -8.92
N VAL A 45 19.12 -5.73 -9.91
CA VAL A 45 18.77 -4.30 -9.92
C VAL A 45 17.25 -4.11 -9.78
N LEU A 46 16.46 -5.07 -10.25
CA LEU A 46 14.99 -5.03 -10.18
C LEU A 46 14.41 -5.45 -8.82
N GLY A 47 15.21 -5.97 -7.87
CA GLY A 47 14.72 -6.47 -6.58
C GLY A 47 13.99 -5.43 -5.73
N VAL A 48 14.23 -4.12 -5.96
CA VAL A 48 13.48 -3.04 -5.29
C VAL A 48 11.99 -3.06 -5.64
N TYR A 49 11.62 -3.55 -6.83
CA TYR A 49 10.22 -3.70 -7.23
C TYR A 49 9.54 -4.85 -6.50
N ASP A 50 10.27 -5.88 -6.07
CA ASP A 50 9.73 -6.93 -5.22
C ASP A 50 9.33 -6.37 -3.86
N ALA A 51 10.16 -5.50 -3.29
CA ALA A 51 9.82 -4.81 -2.04
C ALA A 51 8.57 -3.94 -2.17
N LEU A 52 8.43 -3.18 -3.27
CA LEU A 52 7.21 -2.44 -3.58
C LEU A 52 5.99 -3.36 -3.80
N GLY A 53 6.21 -4.51 -4.42
CA GLY A 53 5.21 -5.57 -4.57
C GLY A 53 4.70 -6.07 -3.22
N VAL A 54 5.60 -6.27 -2.24
CA VAL A 54 5.23 -6.64 -0.87
C VAL A 54 4.43 -5.54 -0.18
N VAL A 55 4.79 -4.26 -0.36
CA VAL A 55 4.01 -3.13 0.19
C VAL A 55 2.59 -3.15 -0.37
N LEU A 56 2.43 -3.35 -1.68
CA LEU A 56 1.13 -3.45 -2.33
C LEU A 56 0.33 -4.64 -1.81
N ALA A 57 0.93 -5.84 -1.79
CA ALA A 57 0.28 -7.06 -1.33
C ALA A 57 -0.19 -6.92 0.14
N THR A 58 0.66 -6.36 1.00
CA THR A 58 0.34 -6.10 2.41
C THR A 58 -0.83 -5.12 2.53
N SER A 59 -0.86 -4.08 1.70
CA SER A 59 -1.96 -3.10 1.67
C SER A 59 -3.28 -3.74 1.22
N VAL A 60 -3.25 -4.63 0.21
CA VAL A 60 -4.43 -5.38 -0.24
C VAL A 60 -4.95 -6.31 0.85
N VAL A 61 -4.07 -7.11 1.46
CA VAL A 61 -4.45 -8.00 2.56
C VAL A 61 -5.01 -7.18 3.74
N GLY A 62 -4.35 -6.07 4.09
CA GLY A 62 -4.82 -5.15 5.12
C GLY A 62 -6.22 -4.61 4.81
N ALA A 63 -6.49 -4.20 3.57
CA ALA A 63 -7.80 -3.72 3.15
C ALA A 63 -8.89 -4.79 3.31
N LEU A 64 -8.60 -6.03 2.90
CA LEU A 64 -9.52 -7.15 3.01
C LEU A 64 -9.79 -7.50 4.49
N VAL A 65 -8.74 -7.57 5.31
CA VAL A 65 -8.86 -7.85 6.76
C VAL A 65 -9.65 -6.75 7.46
N ALA A 66 -9.34 -5.48 7.19
CA ALA A 66 -10.03 -4.35 7.80
C ALA A 66 -11.53 -4.39 7.49
N GLN A 67 -11.90 -4.77 6.26
CA GLN A 67 -13.31 -4.84 5.90
C GLN A 67 -14.00 -6.11 6.39
N LEU A 68 -13.32 -7.25 6.44
CA LEU A 68 -13.85 -8.45 7.06
C LEU A 68 -14.17 -8.20 8.55
N ALA A 69 -13.31 -7.46 9.25
CA ALA A 69 -13.51 -7.08 10.65
C ALA A 69 -14.77 -6.23 10.86
N THR A 70 -15.20 -5.43 9.87
CA THR A 70 -16.43 -4.63 9.97
C THR A 70 -17.73 -5.44 9.87
N ARG A 71 -17.67 -6.73 9.47
CA ARG A 71 -18.80 -7.69 9.41
C ARG A 71 -20.09 -7.16 8.75
N ARG A 72 -20.04 -6.14 7.88
CA ARG A 72 -21.24 -5.58 7.22
C ARG A 72 -21.06 -5.37 5.72
N PRO A 73 -21.97 -5.89 4.88
CA PRO A 73 -21.80 -5.94 3.43
C PRO A 73 -22.06 -4.60 2.72
N ALA A 74 -22.79 -3.67 3.34
CA ALA A 74 -23.16 -2.41 2.69
C ALA A 74 -21.92 -1.56 2.38
N GLY A 75 -21.67 -1.32 1.09
CA GLY A 75 -20.54 -0.52 0.60
C GLY A 75 -19.17 -1.20 0.68
N TYR A 76 -19.11 -2.52 0.93
CA TYR A 76 -17.84 -3.28 0.98
C TYR A 76 -17.03 -3.11 -0.30
N VAL A 77 -17.62 -3.42 -1.45
CA VAL A 77 -16.91 -3.39 -2.74
C VAL A 77 -16.35 -2.00 -3.02
N VAL A 78 -17.13 -0.94 -2.79
CA VAL A 78 -16.69 0.45 -3.01
C VAL A 78 -15.50 0.80 -2.11
N ARG A 79 -15.57 0.48 -0.82
CA ARG A 79 -14.46 0.75 0.11
C ARG A 79 -13.23 -0.09 -0.20
N ALA A 80 -13.40 -1.35 -0.63
CA ALA A 80 -12.30 -2.25 -0.97
C ALA A 80 -11.58 -1.74 -2.19
N SER A 81 -12.33 -1.42 -3.24
CA SER A 81 -11.80 -0.82 -4.45
C SER A 81 -11.11 0.52 -4.18
N ALA A 82 -11.67 1.38 -3.31
CA ALA A 82 -11.03 2.65 -2.94
C ALA A 82 -9.73 2.46 -2.16
N SER A 83 -9.69 1.49 -1.23
CA SER A 83 -8.49 1.17 -0.45
C SER A 83 -7.37 0.64 -1.35
N VAL A 84 -7.70 -0.38 -2.15
CA VAL A 84 -6.75 -1.02 -3.07
C VAL A 84 -6.33 -0.05 -4.18
N GLY A 85 -7.27 0.69 -4.76
CA GLY A 85 -6.98 1.67 -5.80
C GLY A 85 -6.02 2.76 -5.33
N GLY A 86 -6.22 3.30 -4.14
CA GLY A 86 -5.27 4.27 -3.57
C GLY A 86 -3.90 3.67 -3.31
N ALA A 87 -3.82 2.45 -2.77
CA ALA A 87 -2.55 1.75 -2.58
C ALA A 87 -1.82 1.50 -3.91
N VAL A 88 -2.54 1.10 -4.97
CA VAL A 88 -1.97 0.93 -6.32
C VAL A 88 -1.39 2.25 -6.83
N VAL A 89 -2.11 3.37 -6.69
CA VAL A 89 -1.61 4.68 -7.11
C VAL A 89 -0.34 5.07 -6.35
N VAL A 90 -0.32 4.89 -5.03
CA VAL A 90 0.86 5.19 -4.20
C VAL A 90 2.07 4.35 -4.61
N VAL A 91 1.88 3.03 -4.80
CA VAL A 91 2.97 2.13 -5.18
C VAL A 91 3.44 2.39 -6.61
N ALA A 92 2.54 2.72 -7.54
CA ALA A 92 2.91 3.10 -8.91
C ALA A 92 3.76 4.37 -8.94
N LEU A 93 3.41 5.38 -8.14
CA LEU A 93 4.23 6.59 -7.99
C LEU A 93 5.59 6.28 -7.36
N ALA A 94 5.63 5.39 -6.36
CA ALA A 94 6.88 4.96 -5.76
C ALA A 94 7.77 4.21 -6.75
N ALA A 95 7.21 3.33 -7.57
CA ALA A 95 7.93 2.62 -8.63
C ALA A 95 8.57 3.60 -9.62
N LEU A 96 7.83 4.63 -10.06
CA LEU A 96 8.37 5.69 -10.91
C LEU A 96 9.48 6.49 -10.21
N ALA A 97 9.34 6.75 -8.92
CA ALA A 97 10.32 7.50 -8.13
C ALA A 97 11.64 6.73 -7.93
N VAL A 98 11.60 5.40 -7.88
CA VAL A 98 12.79 4.55 -7.73
C VAL A 98 13.47 4.27 -9.07
N ALA A 99 12.78 4.38 -10.21
CA ALA A 99 13.35 4.10 -11.52
C ALA A 99 14.74 4.74 -11.79
N PRO A 100 15.05 5.98 -11.36
CA PRO A 100 16.38 6.57 -11.53
C PRO A 100 17.51 5.83 -10.81
N THR A 101 17.23 5.12 -9.71
CA THR A 101 18.26 4.37 -8.95
C THR A 101 18.74 3.12 -9.68
N LEU A 102 18.07 2.72 -10.76
CA LEU A 102 18.41 1.55 -11.58
C LEU A 102 19.42 1.88 -12.69
N ALA A 103 19.57 3.17 -13.01
CA ALA A 103 20.45 3.67 -14.05
C ALA A 103 21.74 4.30 -13.50
N ALA A 104 21.87 4.37 -12.17
CA ALA A 104 23.02 4.91 -11.45
C ALA A 104 24.03 3.80 -11.13
#